data_AF-A0AAN8IS00-F1
#
_entry.id   AF-A0AAN8IS00-F1
#
_cell.length_a   1.000
_cell.length_b   1.000
_cell.length_c   1.000
_cell.angle_alpha   90.00
_cell.angle_beta   90.00
_cell.angle_gamma   90.00
#
_symmetry.space_group_name_H-M   'P 1'
#
loop_
_entity.id
_entity.type
_entity.pdbx_description
1 polymer ?
#
loop_
_entity_poly.entity_id
_entity_poly.type
_entity_poly.pdbx_seq_one_letter_code
_entity_poly.pdbx_strand_id
1 'polypeptide(L)'
;MLDRNEEPFNYTADKPEPIPINSETMDDDMIDFYIKYITQDSVGTISNSFLFQADLYGIDSEVCLRLAKKISQAVDFTKTGLAPAPLVRDWTEDEETGKEIPPEKSERQPDFHFGNDYDPTYRSPRILGRIYRYVLIANVHISRFLFLCQIFSN
;
A
#
# COMPACT_ATOMS: atom_id res chain seq x y z
N MET A 1 6.60 -27.20 0.98
CA MET A 1 5.32 -27.09 0.27
C MET A 1 4.31 -26.53 1.26
N LEU A 2 3.29 -25.79 0.80
CA LEU A 2 2.21 -25.34 1.70
C LEU A 2 1.28 -26.54 1.90
N ASP A 3 1.13 -26.98 3.16
CA ASP A 3 0.37 -28.18 3.49
C ASP A 3 -1.16 -27.97 3.43
N ARG A 4 -1.60 -26.71 3.32
CA ARG A 4 -3.00 -26.30 3.14
C ARG A 4 -3.10 -24.93 2.47
N ASN A 5 -4.27 -24.62 1.90
CA ASN A 5 -4.65 -23.26 1.53
C ASN A 5 -5.18 -22.52 2.77
N GLU A 6 -4.89 -21.22 2.85
CA GLU A 6 -5.53 -20.34 3.82
C GLU A 6 -6.90 -19.88 3.28
N GLU A 7 -7.81 -19.52 4.19
CA GLU A 7 -9.16 -19.06 3.83
C GLU A 7 -9.11 -17.74 3.02
N PRO A 8 -10.02 -17.55 2.05
CA PRO A 8 -10.07 -16.31 1.29
C PRO A 8 -10.43 -15.14 2.20
N PHE A 9 -9.77 -14.01 1.98
CA PHE A 9 -10.09 -12.80 2.74
C PHE A 9 -11.50 -12.28 2.36
N ASN A 10 -12.26 -11.80 3.36
CA ASN A 10 -13.62 -11.31 3.14
C ASN A 10 -13.59 -9.85 2.65
N TYR A 11 -13.82 -9.67 1.35
CA TYR A 11 -13.91 -8.36 0.69
C TYR A 11 -15.35 -7.88 0.47
N THR A 12 -16.33 -8.35 1.26
CA THR A 12 -17.72 -7.92 1.08
C THR A 12 -17.81 -6.40 1.32
N ALA A 13 -17.95 -5.64 0.22
CA ALA A 13 -18.10 -4.19 0.26
C ALA A 13 -19.53 -3.82 0.64
N ASP A 14 -19.67 -2.81 1.50
CA ASP A 14 -20.97 -2.21 1.80
C ASP A 14 -21.51 -1.57 0.52
N LYS A 15 -22.71 -2.01 0.10
CA LYS A 15 -23.36 -1.42 -1.07
C LYS A 15 -23.93 -0.06 -0.65
N PRO A 16 -23.53 1.04 -1.31
CA PRO A 16 -24.16 2.34 -1.06
C PRO A 16 -25.64 2.28 -1.44
N GLU A 17 -26.46 3.06 -0.75
CA GLU A 17 -27.85 3.24 -1.16
C GLU A 17 -27.91 4.02 -2.49
N PRO A 18 -28.71 3.57 -3.46
CA PRO A 18 -28.83 4.25 -4.74
C PRO A 18 -29.50 5.61 -4.53
N ILE A 19 -28.75 6.68 -4.79
CA ILE A 19 -29.27 8.04 -4.75
C ILE A 19 -29.99 8.29 -6.09
N PRO A 20 -31.26 8.74 -6.08
CA PRO A 20 -31.96 9.08 -7.31
C PRO A 20 -31.29 10.28 -8.00
N ILE A 21 -30.94 10.11 -9.28
CA ILE A 21 -30.30 11.16 -10.08
C ILE A 21 -31.35 12.19 -10.47
N ASN A 22 -31.09 13.47 -10.16
CA ASN A 22 -31.87 14.58 -10.69
C ASN A 22 -31.28 15.04 -12.03
N SER A 23 -32.08 15.03 -13.10
CA SER A 23 -31.64 15.45 -14.43
C SER A 23 -31.20 16.91 -14.51
N GLU A 24 -31.66 17.77 -13.60
CA GLU A 24 -31.32 19.20 -13.57
C GLU A 24 -29.94 19.48 -12.95
N THR A 25 -29.47 18.62 -12.03
CA THR A 25 -28.17 18.77 -11.34
C THR A 25 -27.11 17.80 -11.83
N MET A 26 -27.45 16.96 -12.82
CA MET A 26 -26.60 15.86 -13.29
C MET A 26 -25.19 16.32 -13.71
N ASP A 27 -25.08 17.46 -14.39
CA ASP A 27 -23.78 17.97 -14.84
C ASP A 27 -22.88 18.37 -13.66
N ASP A 28 -23.45 19.05 -12.66
CA ASP A 28 -22.74 19.45 -11.44
C ASP A 28 -22.35 18.22 -10.61
N ASP A 29 -23.27 17.26 -10.44
CA ASP A 29 -23.02 16.01 -9.71
C ASP A 29 -21.88 15.19 -10.33
N MET A 30 -21.82 15.16 -11.67
CA MET A 30 -20.74 14.50 -12.42
C MET A 30 -19.40 15.21 -12.23
N ILE A 31 -19.37 16.55 -12.31
CA ILE A 31 -18.16 17.35 -12.07
C ILE A 31 -17.64 17.12 -10.65
N ASP A 32 -18.53 17.19 -9.65
CA ASP A 32 -18.20 16.97 -8.25
C ASP A 32 -17.67 15.56 -8.00
N PHE A 33 -18.26 14.55 -8.65
CA PHE A 33 -17.75 13.18 -8.59
C PHE A 33 -16.33 13.07 -9.14
N TYR A 34 -16.03 13.68 -10.28
CA TYR A 34 -14.68 13.67 -10.85
C TYR A 34 -13.67 14.41 -9.97
N ILE A 35 -14.05 15.55 -9.37
CA ILE A 35 -13.20 16.28 -8.43
C ILE A 35 -12.88 15.40 -7.22
N LYS A 36 -13.90 14.77 -6.63
CA LYS A 36 -13.72 13.82 -5.52
C LYS A 36 -12.84 12.65 -5.93
N TYR A 37 -13.06 12.09 -7.12
CA TYR A 37 -12.28 10.98 -7.64
C TYR A 37 -10.78 11.29 -7.72
N ILE A 38 -10.44 12.42 -8.33
CA ILE A 38 -9.03 12.84 -8.52
C ILE A 38 -8.37 13.19 -7.18
N THR A 39 -9.12 13.81 -6.26
CA THR A 39 -8.55 14.25 -4.97
C THR A 39 -8.39 13.12 -3.95
N GLN A 40 -9.20 12.06 -4.06
CA GLN A 40 -9.23 10.96 -3.08
C GLN A 40 -8.54 9.69 -3.58
N ASP A 41 -7.96 9.69 -4.78
CA ASP A 41 -7.15 8.58 -5.27
C ASP A 41 -5.93 8.36 -4.37
N SER A 42 -6.04 7.35 -3.52
CA SER A 42 -5.07 7.02 -2.47
C SER A 42 -4.65 5.56 -2.53
N VAL A 43 -5.04 4.82 -3.59
CA VAL A 43 -4.77 3.38 -3.74
C VAL A 43 -3.28 3.09 -3.60
N GLY A 44 -2.43 3.88 -4.25
CA GLY A 44 -0.98 3.73 -4.20
C GLY A 44 -0.39 3.94 -2.80
N THR A 45 -0.83 4.99 -2.10
CA THR A 45 -0.36 5.29 -0.73
C THR A 45 -0.79 4.23 0.28
N ILE A 46 -2.03 3.73 0.18
CA ILE A 46 -2.53 2.66 1.04
C ILE A 46 -1.80 1.35 0.72
N SER A 47 -1.55 1.05 -0.55
CA SER A 47 -0.81 -0.15 -0.98
C SER A 47 0.64 -0.16 -0.48
N ASN A 48 1.33 0.99 -0.55
CA ASN A 48 2.67 1.13 0.03
C ASN A 48 2.66 0.90 1.54
N SER A 49 1.68 1.48 2.23
CA SER A 49 1.51 1.28 3.68
C SER A 49 1.28 -0.20 4.01
N PHE A 50 0.41 -0.89 3.25
CA PHE A 50 0.17 -2.33 3.40
C PHE A 50 1.45 -3.14 3.21
N LEU A 51 2.24 -2.84 2.17
CA LEU A 51 3.51 -3.50 1.92
C LEU A 51 4.49 -3.34 3.10
N PHE A 52 4.57 -2.14 3.69
CA PHE A 52 5.49 -1.87 4.79
C PHE A 52 5.05 -2.55 6.09
N GLN A 53 3.76 -2.51 6.39
CA GLN A 53 3.21 -3.16 7.58
C GLN A 53 3.30 -4.68 7.48
N ALA A 54 3.07 -5.24 6.30
CA ALA A 54 3.19 -6.68 6.07
C ALA A 54 4.64 -7.17 6.25
N ASP A 55 5.64 -6.35 5.90
CA ASP A 55 7.05 -6.67 6.13
C ASP A 55 7.37 -6.73 7.63
N LEU A 56 6.91 -5.73 8.40
CA LEU A 56 7.15 -5.56 9.83
C LEU A 56 6.35 -6.53 10.70
N TYR A 57 5.02 -6.49 10.60
CA TYR A 57 4.09 -7.20 11.49
C TYR A 57 3.52 -8.49 10.89
N GLY A 58 3.71 -8.71 9.58
CA GLY A 58 3.17 -9.85 8.86
C GLY A 58 1.81 -9.57 8.21
N ILE A 59 1.46 -10.37 7.21
CA ILE A 59 0.24 -10.18 6.40
C ILE A 59 -1.06 -10.45 7.18
N ASP A 60 -1.00 -11.31 8.19
CA ASP A 60 -2.14 -11.68 9.05
C ASP A 60 -2.32 -10.72 10.24
N SER A 61 -1.54 -9.63 10.29
CA SER A 61 -1.67 -8.63 11.34
C SER A 61 -2.95 -7.80 11.15
N GLU A 62 -3.58 -7.39 12.26
CA GLU A 62 -4.82 -6.61 12.24
C GLU A 62 -4.70 -5.32 11.41
N VAL A 63 -3.53 -4.65 11.48
CA VAL A 63 -3.24 -3.47 10.66
C VAL A 63 -3.27 -3.78 9.15
N CYS A 64 -2.75 -4.94 8.74
CA CYS A 64 -2.80 -5.37 7.35
C CYS A 64 -4.22 -5.72 6.91
N LEU A 65 -5.03 -6.36 7.76
CA LEU A 65 -6.43 -6.66 7.44
C LEU A 65 -7.25 -5.37 7.27
N ARG A 66 -7.02 -4.37 8.12
CA ARG A 66 -7.65 -3.03 7.99
C ARG A 66 -7.24 -2.33 6.70
N LEU A 67 -5.94 -2.34 6.39
CA LEU A 67 -5.42 -1.79 5.14
C LEU A 67 -5.97 -2.52 3.91
N ALA A 68 -6.10 -3.85 3.95
CA ALA A 68 -6.68 -4.64 2.86
C ALA A 68 -8.14 -4.25 2.58
N LYS A 69 -8.94 -4.02 3.63
CA LYS A 69 -10.31 -3.48 3.50
C LYS A 69 -10.30 -2.11 2.82
N LYS A 70 -9.40 -1.21 3.25
CA LYS A 70 -9.26 0.13 2.64
C LYS A 70 -8.81 0.07 1.18
N ILE A 71 -7.90 -0.83 0.81
CA ILE A 71 -7.49 -1.03 -0.60
C ILE A 71 -8.69 -1.48 -1.44
N SER A 72 -9.47 -2.45 -0.94
CA SER A 72 -10.67 -2.92 -1.63
C SER A 72 -11.67 -1.78 -1.86
N GLN A 73 -11.93 -0.97 -0.84
CA GLN A 73 -12.79 0.21 -0.94
C GLN A 73 -12.25 1.24 -1.94
N ALA A 74 -10.94 1.52 -1.89
CA ALA A 74 -10.30 2.47 -2.81
C ALA A 74 -10.41 2.03 -4.28
N VAL A 75 -10.30 0.73 -4.56
CA VAL A 75 -10.44 0.18 -5.92
C VAL A 75 -11.90 0.26 -6.39
N ASP A 76 -12.85 -0.09 -5.53
CA ASP A 76 -14.27 -0.05 -5.85
C ASP A 76 -14.90 1.35 -5.72
N PHE A 77 -14.12 2.36 -5.34
CA PHE A 77 -14.56 3.76 -5.27
C PHE A 77 -15.13 4.26 -6.60
N THR A 78 -14.55 3.84 -7.73
CA THR A 78 -15.05 4.16 -9.07
C THR A 78 -16.48 3.67 -9.33
N LYS A 79 -16.93 2.63 -8.62
CA LYS A 79 -18.25 2.02 -8.77
C LYS A 79 -19.22 2.45 -7.68
N THR A 80 -18.72 2.62 -6.46
CA THR A 80 -19.53 2.88 -5.26
C THR A 80 -19.63 4.37 -4.93
N GLY A 81 -18.68 5.19 -5.38
CA GLY A 81 -18.56 6.59 -4.97
C GLY A 81 -18.22 6.79 -3.49
N LEU A 82 -17.88 5.73 -2.76
CA LEU A 82 -17.45 5.78 -1.37
C LEU A 82 -15.92 5.74 -1.28
N ALA A 83 -15.33 6.86 -0.86
CA ALA A 83 -13.89 6.94 -0.65
C ALA A 83 -13.49 6.23 0.66
N PRO A 84 -12.30 5.59 0.70
CA PRO A 84 -11.79 4.99 1.93
C PRO A 84 -11.52 6.05 2.99
N ALA A 85 -11.65 5.67 4.26
CA ALA A 85 -11.25 6.53 5.36
C ALA A 85 -9.73 6.82 5.31
N PRO A 86 -9.28 8.03 5.71
CA PRO A 86 -7.87 8.38 5.76
C PRO A 86 -7.04 7.37 6.58
N LEU A 87 -5.73 7.30 6.27
CA LEU A 87 -4.80 6.43 6.98
C LEU A 87 -4.63 6.89 8.43
N VAL A 88 -4.74 5.94 9.37
CA VAL A 88 -4.49 6.18 10.80
C VAL A 88 -2.99 6.35 11.03
N ARG A 89 -2.61 7.46 11.69
CA ARG A 89 -1.21 7.83 11.92
C ARG A 89 -0.74 7.56 13.35
N ASP A 90 -1.69 7.44 14.26
CA ASP A 90 -1.44 7.25 15.68
C ASP A 90 -1.70 5.80 16.08
N TRP A 91 -1.05 5.37 17.15
CA TRP A 91 -1.31 4.08 17.77
C TRP A 91 -2.76 4.05 18.29
N THR A 92 -3.48 2.98 17.97
CA THR A 92 -4.90 2.83 18.34
C THR A 92 -5.06 1.55 19.15
N GLU A 93 -5.94 1.55 20.13
CA GLU A 93 -6.29 0.33 20.87
C GLU A 93 -7.51 -0.34 20.23
N ASP A 94 -7.50 -1.66 20.17
CA ASP A 94 -8.68 -2.42 19.79
C ASP A 94 -9.71 -2.39 20.93
N GLU A 95 -10.94 -1.93 20.64
CA GLU A 95 -12.01 -1.82 21.64
C GLU A 95 -12.43 -3.19 22.20
N GLU A 96 -12.28 -4.26 21.42
CA GLU A 96 -12.71 -5.61 21.80
C GLU A 96 -11.59 -6.42 22.47
N THR A 97 -10.35 -6.34 21.98
CA THR A 97 -9.23 -7.15 22.47
C THR A 97 -8.26 -6.41 23.39
N GLY A 98 -8.35 -5.08 23.48
CA GLY A 98 -7.44 -4.24 24.28
C GLY A 98 -5.99 -4.26 23.80
N LYS A 99 -5.74 -4.75 22.57
CA LYS A 99 -4.39 -4.81 21.99
C LYS A 99 -4.05 -3.49 21.31
N GLU A 100 -2.83 -3.04 21.49
CA GLU A 100 -2.29 -1.91 20.74
C GLU A 100 -2.09 -2.31 19.27
N ILE A 101 -2.71 -1.55 18.39
CA ILE A 101 -2.63 -1.70 16.94
C ILE A 101 -1.68 -0.63 16.42
N PRO A 102 -0.64 -1.03 15.66
CA PRO A 102 0.29 -0.08 15.08
C PRO A 102 -0.43 0.86 14.11
N PRO A 103 0.09 2.09 13.93
CA PRO A 103 -0.47 3.03 12.98
C PRO A 103 -0.45 2.41 11.58
N GLU A 104 -1.47 2.69 10.76
CA GLU A 104 -1.54 2.16 9.39
C GLU A 104 -0.43 2.74 8.53
N LYS A 105 -0.13 4.04 8.70
CA LYS A 105 1.03 4.67 8.06
C LYS A 105 2.30 4.28 8.79
N SER A 106 3.18 3.54 8.12
CA SER A 106 4.47 3.15 8.69
C SER A 106 5.34 4.37 9.01
N GLU A 107 5.95 4.38 10.19
CA GLU A 107 6.89 5.40 10.63
C GLU A 107 8.21 5.35 9.85
N ARG A 108 8.56 4.18 9.33
CA ARG A 108 9.82 3.92 8.61
C ARG A 108 9.54 3.21 7.29
N GLN A 109 10.41 3.42 6.30
CA GLN A 109 10.30 2.78 5.00
C GLN A 109 11.31 1.63 4.86
N PRO A 110 10.96 0.53 4.18
CA PRO A 110 11.91 -0.54 3.94
C PRO A 110 12.99 -0.11 2.95
N ASP A 111 14.18 -0.69 3.08
CA ASP A 111 15.35 -0.39 2.25
C ASP A 111 15.16 -0.67 0.75
N PHE A 112 14.20 -1.52 0.40
CA PHE A 112 13.82 -1.80 -0.99
C PHE A 112 12.85 -0.79 -1.60
N HIS A 113 12.31 0.14 -0.81
CA HIS A 113 11.43 1.19 -1.29
C HIS A 113 12.26 2.43 -1.62
N PHE A 114 12.12 2.93 -2.85
CA PHE A 114 12.75 4.17 -3.29
C PHE A 114 11.92 5.36 -2.81
N GLY A 115 12.17 5.78 -1.57
CA GLY A 115 11.56 6.97 -0.98
C GLY A 115 12.46 8.20 -1.06
N ASN A 116 11.95 9.33 -0.56
CA ASN A 116 12.77 10.52 -0.32
C ASN A 116 13.77 10.25 0.81
N ASP A 117 14.99 10.78 0.70
CA ASP A 117 16.08 10.61 1.69
C ASP A 117 15.76 11.12 3.11
N TYR A 118 14.62 11.80 3.29
CA TYR A 118 14.17 12.32 4.58
C TYR A 118 13.46 11.30 5.45
N ASP A 119 12.88 10.26 4.86
CA ASP A 119 12.14 9.25 5.62
C ASP A 119 13.10 8.23 6.24
N PRO A 120 12.98 7.91 7.53
CA PRO A 120 13.85 6.93 8.17
C PRO A 120 13.64 5.56 7.53
N THR A 121 14.73 4.89 7.17
CA THR A 121 14.70 3.58 6.51
C THR A 121 15.07 2.45 7.46
N TYR A 122 14.56 1.24 7.18
CA TYR A 122 14.94 0.01 7.89
C TYR A 122 15.32 -1.10 6.90
N ARG A 123 16.23 -1.98 7.32
CA ARG A 123 16.68 -3.10 6.50
C ARG A 123 15.69 -4.26 6.59
N SER A 124 14.90 -4.52 5.54
CA SER A 124 13.91 -5.59 5.55
C SER A 124 14.58 -6.97 5.67
N PRO A 125 14.17 -7.84 6.61
CA PRO A 125 14.68 -9.20 6.74
C PRO A 125 14.01 -10.18 5.75
N ARG A 126 12.90 -9.79 5.14
CA ARG A 126 12.04 -10.62 4.27
C ARG A 126 12.65 -10.82 2.88
N ILE A 127 12.00 -11.66 2.09
CA ILE A 127 12.48 -12.09 0.78
C ILE A 127 12.67 -10.90 -0.18
N LEU A 128 11.76 -9.93 -0.13
CA LEU A 128 11.80 -8.76 -1.01
C LEU A 128 13.05 -7.91 -0.77
N GLY A 129 13.34 -7.58 0.50
CA GLY A 129 14.57 -6.89 0.88
C GLY A 129 15.84 -7.67 0.55
N ARG A 130 15.81 -9.01 0.66
CA ARG A 130 16.95 -9.85 0.24
C ARG A 130 17.18 -9.76 -1.27
N ILE A 131 16.14 -9.98 -2.09
CA ILE A 131 16.22 -9.92 -3.55
C ILE A 131 16.74 -8.55 -4.00
N TYR A 132 16.17 -7.47 -3.44
CA TYR A 132 16.59 -6.11 -3.73
C TYR A 132 18.10 -5.90 -3.52
N ARG A 133 18.63 -6.31 -2.36
CA ARG A 133 20.07 -6.19 -2.06
C ARG A 133 20.93 -7.07 -2.96
N TYR A 134 20.48 -8.27 -3.32
CA TYR A 134 21.20 -9.12 -4.27
C TYR A 134 21.30 -8.48 -5.66
N VAL A 135 20.20 -7.90 -6.15
CA VAL A 135 20.17 -7.21 -7.45
C VAL A 135 21.06 -5.96 -7.42
N LEU A 136 21.03 -5.18 -6.34
CA LEU A 136 21.93 -4.04 -6.18
C LEU A 136 23.41 -4.44 -6.24
N ILE A 137 23.79 -5.50 -5.53
CA ILE A 137 25.17 -6.01 -5.54
C ILE A 137 25.57 -6.46 -6.95
N ALA A 138 24.70 -7.23 -7.61
CA ALA A 138 24.95 -7.69 -8.98
C ALA A 138 25.14 -6.52 -9.95
N ASN A 139 24.32 -5.47 -9.85
CA ASN A 139 24.45 -4.28 -10.68
C ASN A 139 25.79 -3.58 -10.47
N VAL A 140 26.27 -3.45 -9.23
CA VAL A 140 27.60 -2.86 -8.94
C VAL A 140 28.72 -3.69 -9.59
N HIS A 141 28.64 -5.02 -9.54
CA HIS A 141 29.61 -5.89 -10.19
C HIS A 141 29.58 -5.77 -11.71
N ILE A 142 28.39 -5.71 -12.32
CA ILE A 142 28.22 -5.53 -13.77
C ILE A 142 28.76 -4.17 -14.22
N SER A 143 28.42 -3.09 -13.53
CA SER A 143 28.94 -1.75 -13.84
C SER A 143 30.46 -1.67 -13.70
N ARG A 144 31.03 -2.31 -12.67
CA ARG A 144 32.49 -2.35 -12.47
C ARG A 144 33.19 -3.20 -13.53
N PHE A 145 32.58 -4.29 -13.97
CA PHE A 145 33.09 -5.12 -15.07
C PHE A 145 33.04 -4.39 -16.42
N LEU A 146 31.92 -3.72 -16.74
CA LEU A 146 31.79 -2.90 -17.95
C LEU A 146 32.81 -1.75 -17.98
N PHE A 147 33.00 -1.08 -16.84
CA PHE A 147 34.01 -0.01 -16.71
C PHE A 147 35.44 -0.53 -16.92
N LEU A 148 35.77 -1.72 -16.37
CA LEU A 148 37.06 -2.36 -16.60
C LEU A 148 37.24 -2.75 -18.08
N CYS A 149 36.24 -3.33 -18.73
CA CYS A 149 36.31 -3.64 -20.17
C CYS A 149 36.53 -2.38 -21.03
N GLN A 150 35.95 -1.23 -20.68
CA GLN A 150 36.19 0.04 -21.39
C GLN A 150 37.62 0.58 -21.20
N ILE A 151 38.23 0.35 -20.03
CA ILE A 151 39.63 0.72 -19.76
C ILE A 151 40.60 -0.16 -20.55
N PHE A 152 40.32 -1.46 -20.70
CA PHE A 152 41.19 -2.41 -21.40
C PHE A 152 40.96 -2.49 -22.93
N SER A 153 40.00 -1.73 -23.47
CA SER A 153 39.74 -1.63 -24.92
C SER A 153 40.29 -0.35 -25.58
N ASN A 154 41.05 0.48 -24.85
CA ASN A 154 41.92 1.53 -25.41
C ASN A 154 43.39 1.16 -25.19
#